data_AF-A0A2U2YZH6-F1
#
_entry.id   AF-A0A2U2YZH6-F1
#
_cell.length_a   1.000
_cell.length_b   1.000
_cell.length_c   1.000
_cell.angle_alpha   90.00
_cell.angle_beta   90.00
_cell.angle_gamma   90.00
#
_symmetry.space_group_name_H-M   'P 1'
#
loop_
_entity.id
_entity.type
_entity.pdbx_description
1 polymer ?
#
loop_
_entity_poly.entity_id
_entity_poly.type
_entity_poly.pdbx_seq_one_letter_code
_entity_poly.pdbx_strand_id
1 'polypeptide(L)' 'MKVELIQPAASVLFDVPDDTHEEIITLITAVAKNPEVQVPEPAAAFGEWCWLVYTVRGDVIEVLDVGCAR' A
#
# COMPACT_ATOMS: atom_id res chain seq x y z
N MET A 1 9.24 -1.27 10.10
CA MET A 1 7.92 -0.62 10.18
C MET A 1 6.86 -1.69 10.24
N LYS A 2 5.80 -1.46 11.01
CA LYS A 2 4.58 -2.28 10.98
C LYS A 2 3.69 -1.78 9.84
N VAL A 3 3.10 -2.69 9.07
CA VAL A 3 2.09 -2.34 8.07
C VAL A 3 0.74 -2.80 8.59
N GLU A 4 -0.23 -1.91 8.60
CA GLU A 4 -1.62 -2.19 8.90
C GLU A 4 -2.46 -1.87 7.67
N LEU A 5 -3.36 -2.78 7.29
CA LEU A 5 -4.30 -2.57 6.21
C LEU A 5 -5.69 -2.41 6.80
N ILE A 6 -6.39 -1.36 6.39
CA ILE A 6 -7.82 -1.28 6.69
C ILE A 6 -8.56 -2.38 5.93
N GLN A 7 -9.70 -2.82 6.48
CA GLN A 7 -10.45 -3.94 5.93
C GLN A 7 -10.78 -3.79 4.42
N PRO A 8 -11.23 -2.62 3.91
CA PRO A 8 -11.44 -2.44 2.48
C PRO A 8 -10.19 -2.71 1.64
N ALA A 9 -9.04 -2.18 2.03
CA ALA A 9 -7.78 -2.40 1.30
C ALA A 9 -7.32 -3.86 1.40
N ALA A 10 -7.54 -4.51 2.54
CA ALA A 10 -7.24 -5.93 2.70
C ALA A 10 -8.13 -6.81 1.82
N SER A 11 -9.40 -6.45 1.61
CA SER A 11 -10.31 -7.20 0.74
C SER A 11 -9.83 -7.24 -0.71
N VAL A 12 -9.25 -6.15 -1.22
CA VAL A 12 -8.73 -6.09 -2.60
C VAL A 12 -7.67 -7.17 -2.86
N LEU A 13 -6.84 -7.50 -1.86
CA LEU A 13 -5.82 -8.56 -2.00
C LEU A 13 -6.41 -9.93 -2.35
N PHE A 14 -7.67 -10.19 -1.99
CA PHE A 14 -8.35 -11.47 -2.26
C PHE A 14 -9.15 -11.46 -3.58
N ASP A 15 -9.43 -10.27 -4.12
CA ASP A 15 -10.30 -10.09 -5.29
C ASP A 15 -9.50 -9.83 -6.58
N VAL A 16 -8.17 -9.75 -6.50
CA VAL A 16 -7.28 -9.52 -7.65
C VAL A 16 -6.56 -10.80 -8.12
N PRO A 17 -6.18 -10.88 -9.40
CA PRO A 17 -5.35 -11.99 -9.89
C PRO A 17 -3.95 -12.02 -9.24
N ASP A 18 -3.27 -13.17 -9.33
CA ASP A 18 -1.98 -13.40 -8.65
C ASP A 18 -0.87 -12.40 -9.05
N ASP A 19 -0.79 -12.03 -10.33
CA ASP A 19 0.20 -11.06 -10.83
C ASP A 19 -0.02 -9.67 -10.22
N THR A 20 -1.28 -9.23 -10.16
CA THR A 20 -1.70 -8.02 -9.49
C THR A 20 -1.44 -8.08 -7.99
N HIS A 21 -1.68 -9.23 -7.35
CA HIS A 21 -1.41 -9.43 -5.93
C HIS A 21 0.09 -9.28 -5.62
N GLU A 22 0.97 -9.90 -6.41
CA GLU A 22 2.42 -9.76 -6.26
C GLU A 22 2.90 -8.30 -6.40
N GLU A 23 2.30 -7.54 -7.32
CA GLU A 23 2.62 -6.14 -7.51
C GLU A 23 2.22 -5.29 -6.28
N ILE A 24 1.02 -5.51 -5.74
CA ILE A 24 0.56 -4.82 -4.53
C ILE A 24 1.50 -5.11 -3.35
N ILE A 25 1.87 -6.38 -3.13
CA ILE A 25 2.79 -6.78 -2.06
C ILE A 25 4.16 -6.13 -2.24
N THR A 26 4.64 -6.04 -3.48
CA THR A 26 5.90 -5.36 -3.82
C THR A 26 5.83 -3.87 -3.48
N LEU A 27 4.73 -3.20 -3.82
CA LEU A 27 4.52 -1.79 -3.55
C LEU A 27 4.45 -1.49 -2.05
N ILE A 28 3.71 -2.29 -1.28
CA ILE A 28 3.67 -2.22 0.19
C ILE A 28 5.08 -2.39 0.77
N THR A 29 5.83 -3.38 0.27
CA THR A 29 7.20 -3.65 0.73
C THR A 29 8.14 -2.48 0.44
N ALA A 30 7.99 -1.83 -0.71
CA ALA A 30 8.79 -0.67 -1.08
C ALA A 30 8.52 0.51 -0.14
N VAL A 31 7.25 0.81 0.14
CA VAL A 31 6.85 1.85 1.10
C VAL A 31 7.38 1.54 2.50
N ALA A 32 7.28 0.29 2.96
CA ALA A 32 7.77 -0.12 4.28
C ALA A 32 9.30 -0.03 4.45
N LYS A 33 10.06 -0.04 3.35
CA LYS A 33 11.51 0.10 3.35
C LYS A 33 11.98 1.56 3.28
N ASN A 34 11.08 2.50 2.98
CA ASN A 34 11.42 3.91 2.84
C ASN A 34 10.60 4.83 3.79
N PRO A 35 10.93 4.82 5.10
CA PRO A 35 10.22 5.60 6.12
C PRO A 35 10.44 7.12 6.04
N GLU A 36 11.31 7.62 5.14
CA GLU A 36 11.74 9.03 5.15
C GLU A 36 10.62 10.01 4.78
N VAL A 37 9.50 9.51 4.24
CA VAL A 37 8.33 10.29 3.86
C VAL A 37 7.35 10.38 5.05
N GLN A 38 7.74 11.11 6.09
CA GLN A 38 6.85 11.48 7.20
C GLN A 38 5.99 12.68 6.78
N VAL A 39 5.00 12.44 5.92
CA VAL A 39 4.05 13.48 5.51
C VAL A 39 2.83 13.38 6.42
N PRO A 40 2.38 14.49 7.03
CA PRO A 40 1.15 14.50 7.84
C PRO A 40 -0.11 14.20 7.01
N GLU A 41 -0.01 14.21 5.68
CA GLU A 41 -1.08 13.96 4.73
C GLU A 41 -0.94 12.55 4.10
N PRO A 42 -2.06 11.94 3.64
CA PRO A 42 -2.00 10.70 2.88
C PRO A 42 -1.07 10.82 1.67
N ALA A 43 -0.20 9.83 1.51
CA ALA A 43 0.71 9.70 0.38
C ALA A 43 0.24 8.58 -0.54
N ALA A 44 0.64 8.65 -1.81
CA ALA A 44 0.38 7.61 -2.79
C ALA A 44 1.69 7.04 -3.33
N ALA A 45 1.77 5.72 -3.42
CA ALA A 45 2.81 5.01 -4.14
C ALA A 45 2.19 4.33 -5.37
N PHE A 46 2.97 4.23 -6.45
CA PHE A 46 2.52 3.70 -7.73
C PHE A 46 3.48 2.61 -8.20
N GLY A 47 2.91 1.48 -8.61
CA GLY A 47 3.57 0.45 -9.38
C GLY A 47 3.36 0.67 -10.88
N GLU A 48 3.39 -0.43 -11.63
CA GLU A 48 3.15 -0.44 -13.07
C GLU A 48 1.65 -0.35 -13.40
N TRP A 49 0.82 -1.09 -12.67
CA TRP A 49 -0.63 -1.14 -12.81
C TRP A 49 -1.37 -0.88 -11.51
N CYS A 50 -0.67 -0.97 -10.37
CA CYS A 50 -1.24 -0.83 -9.05
C CYS A 50 -0.85 0.48 -8.37
N TRP A 51 -1.66 0.88 -7.40
CA TRP A 51 -1.41 2.04 -6.55
C TRP A 51 -1.77 1.72 -5.10
N LEU A 52 -1.15 2.46 -4.18
CA LEU A 52 -1.31 2.34 -2.74
C LEU A 52 -1.45 3.73 -2.12
N VAL A 53 -2.54 4.02 -1.41
CA VAL A 53 -2.67 5.21 -0.57
C VAL A 53 -2.43 4.82 0.88
N TYR A 54 -1.53 5.54 1.54
CA TYR A 54 -1.09 5.24 2.88
C TYR A 54 -0.81 6.50 3.70
N THR A 55 -0.76 6.35 5.02
CA THR A 55 -0.23 7.36 5.94
C THR A 55 0.83 6.74 6.84
N VAL A 56 1.82 7.53 7.25
CA VAL A 56 2.88 7.11 8.14
C VAL A 56 2.65 7.73 9.51
N ARG A 57 2.48 6.89 10.53
CA ARG A 57 2.29 7.31 11.92
C ARG A 57 3.34 6.64 12.80
N GLY A 58 4.46 7.34 13.01
CA GLY A 58 5.59 6.79 13.76
C GLY A 58 6.22 5.61 13.02
N ASP A 59 6.12 4.42 13.59
CA ASP A 59 6.64 3.18 13.02
C ASP A 59 5.59 2.36 12.25
N VAL A 60 4.36 2.87 12.14
CA VAL A 60 3.23 2.23 11.45
C VAL A 60 2.98 2.90 10.10
N ILE A 61 2.88 2.09 9.06
CA ILE A 61 2.24 2.46 7.79
C ILE A 61 0.82 1.94 7.83
N GLU A 62 -0.14 2.84 7.75
CA GLU A 62 -1.55 2.51 7.62
C GLU A 62 -1.94 2.64 6.15
N VAL A 63 -2.27 1.53 5.52
CA VAL A 63 -2.77 1.46 4.14
C VAL A 63 -4.26 1.77 4.17
N LEU A 64 -4.62 2.87 3.53
CA LEU A 64 -5.97 3.41 3.48
C LEU A 64 -6.73 2.92 2.25
N ASP A 65 -6.05 2.75 1.13
CA ASP A 65 -6.67 2.26 -0.09
C ASP A 65 -5.63 1.63 -1.02
N VAL A 66 -6.07 0.70 -1.86
CA VAL A 66 -5.25 -0.01 -2.83
C VAL A 66 -6.10 -0.38 -4.03
N GLY A 67 -5.53 -0.28 -5.21
CA GLY A 67 -6.23 -0.65 -6.43
C GLY A 67 -5.30 -0.85 -7.58
N CYS A 68 -5.80 -1.47 -8.64
CA CYS A 68 -5.04 -1.67 -9.87
C CYS A 68 -5.92 -1.35 -11.08
N ALA A 69 -5.35 -0.62 -12.03
CA ALA A 69 -5.99 -0.24 -13.27
C ALA A 69 -5.53 -1.22 -14.35
N ARG A 70 -6.35 -2.24 -14.63
CA ARG A 70 -6.13 -3.15 -15.74
C ARG A 70 -7.38 -3.24 -16.60
#